data_AF-A0A925WB38-F1
#
_entry.id   AF-A0A925WB38-F1
#
_cell.length_a   1.000
_cell.length_b   1.000
_cell.length_c   1.000
_cell.angle_alpha   90.00
_cell.angle_beta   90.00
_cell.angle_gamma   90.00
#
_symmetry.space_group_name_H-M   'P 1'
#
loop_
_entity.id
_entity.type
_entity.pdbx_description
1 polymer ?
#
loop_
_entity_poly.entity_id
_entity_poly.type
_entity_poly.pdbx_seq_one_letter_code
_entity_poly.pdbx_strand_id
1 'polypeptide(L)'
;MTVAEYLARINAMVFLWADADRLEQLRRLPRYASTAHVVLTVDTASLVAVHHDRIVLTRINSGAALFPSGRRGPGTFRGVGEFPAGDRPVELAVVGGVPDLARHLVQAQLWSGDEVSDMSAT
;
A
#
# COMPACT_ATOMS: atom_id res chain seq x y z
N MET A 1 -10.07 -20.86 0.47
CA MET A 1 -8.70 -20.34 0.64
C MET A 1 -8.25 -20.65 2.05
N THR A 2 -7.14 -21.36 2.19
CA THR A 2 -6.49 -21.66 3.48
C THR A 2 -5.67 -20.47 3.97
N VAL A 3 -5.18 -20.53 5.22
CA VAL A 3 -4.27 -19.52 5.75
C VAL A 3 -2.96 -19.46 4.94
N ALA A 4 -2.39 -20.63 4.59
CA ALA A 4 -1.16 -20.70 3.80
C ALA A 4 -1.33 -20.06 2.41
N GLU A 5 -2.46 -20.32 1.75
CA GLU A 5 -2.78 -19.69 0.46
C GLU A 5 -2.94 -18.17 0.58
N TYR A 6 -3.55 -17.68 1.67
CA TYR A 6 -3.65 -16.24 1.89
C TYR A 6 -2.28 -15.59 2.10
N LEU A 7 -1.42 -16.20 2.91
CA LEU A 7 -0.07 -15.72 3.16
C LEU A 7 0.78 -15.74 1.89
N ALA A 8 0.70 -16.80 1.09
CA ALA A 8 1.35 -16.87 -0.22
C ALA A 8 0.84 -15.76 -1.16
N ARG A 9 -0.47 -15.48 -1.14
CA ARG A 9 -1.07 -14.42 -1.95
C ARG A 9 -0.53 -13.05 -1.60
N ILE A 10 -0.50 -12.69 -0.30
CA ILE A 10 0.01 -11.37 0.13
C ILE A 10 1.52 -11.22 -0.12
N ASN A 11 2.29 -12.30 0.07
CA ASN A 11 3.74 -12.27 -0.16
C ASN A 11 4.11 -12.11 -1.64
N ALA A 12 3.17 -12.33 -2.56
CA ALA A 12 3.37 -12.12 -3.99
C ALA A 12 3.09 -10.67 -4.44
N MET A 13 2.89 -9.72 -3.51
CA MET A 13 2.45 -8.36 -3.83
C MET A 13 3.30 -7.29 -3.13
N VAL A 14 3.32 -6.10 -3.72
CA VAL A 14 3.74 -4.86 -3.06
C VAL A 14 2.50 -4.05 -2.73
N PHE A 15 2.43 -3.51 -1.52
CA PHE A 15 1.28 -2.74 -1.01
C PHE A 15 1.64 -1.27 -0.88
N LEU A 16 0.71 -0.42 -1.32
CA LEU A 16 0.77 1.02 -1.20
C LEU A 16 -0.46 1.50 -0.42
N TRP A 17 -0.27 2.50 0.43
CA TRP A 17 -1.38 3.23 1.03
C TRP A 17 -2.11 4.03 -0.05
N ALA A 18 -3.41 3.88 -0.16
CA ALA A 18 -4.24 4.69 -1.06
C ALA A 18 -4.61 6.06 -0.47
N ASP A 19 -4.29 6.28 0.81
CA ASP A 19 -4.60 7.48 1.58
C ASP A 19 -3.39 7.86 2.45
N ALA A 20 -2.87 9.07 2.24
CA ALA A 20 -1.70 9.59 2.96
C ALA A 20 -1.98 9.77 4.47
N ASP A 21 -3.22 10.05 4.87
CA ASP A 21 -3.60 10.22 6.28
C ASP A 21 -3.43 8.91 7.06
N ARG A 22 -3.51 7.75 6.39
CA ARG A 22 -3.28 6.44 7.01
C ARG A 22 -1.81 6.21 7.35
N LEU A 23 -0.90 6.66 6.49
CA LEU A 23 0.54 6.64 6.80
C LEU A 23 0.85 7.53 8.00
N GLU A 24 0.24 8.72 8.04
CA GLU A 24 0.36 9.67 9.13
C GLU A 24 -0.13 9.08 10.46
N GLN A 25 -1.28 8.39 10.45
CA GLN A 25 -1.79 7.66 11.62
C GLN A 25 -0.83 6.55 12.06
N LEU A 26 -0.27 5.78 11.12
CA LEU A 26 0.65 4.69 11.40
C LEU A 26 1.92 5.21 12.09
N ARG A 27 2.56 6.25 11.56
CA ARG A 27 3.84 6.75 12.10
C ARG A 27 3.72 7.30 13.52
N ARG A 28 2.55 7.81 13.89
CA ARG A 28 2.27 8.35 15.24
C ARG A 28 2.10 7.27 16.31
N LEU A 29 1.98 5.99 15.93
CA LEU A 29 1.90 4.92 16.92
C LEU A 29 3.24 4.83 17.69
N PRO A 30 3.22 4.56 19.02
CA PRO A 30 4.42 4.54 19.84
C PRO A 30 5.54 3.63 19.32
N ARG A 31 5.19 2.54 18.64
CA ARG A 31 6.15 1.59 18.04
C ARG A 31 6.92 2.17 16.84
N TYR A 32 6.36 3.14 16.13
CA TYR A 32 6.92 3.70 14.91
C TYR A 32 7.38 5.15 15.07
N ALA A 33 7.00 5.82 16.17
CA ALA A 33 7.26 7.24 16.41
C ALA A 33 8.75 7.60 16.46
N SER A 34 9.61 6.67 16.87
CA SER A 34 11.07 6.85 16.90
C SER A 34 11.80 6.25 15.69
N THR A 35 11.07 5.69 14.73
CA THR A 35 11.64 5.10 13.51
C THR A 35 11.62 6.14 12.39
N ALA A 36 12.76 6.31 11.72
CA ALA A 36 12.79 7.06 10.47
C ALA A 36 12.23 6.20 9.33
N HIS A 37 11.35 6.77 8.50
CA HIS A 37 10.68 6.09 7.39
C HIS A 37 11.09 6.72 6.07
N VAL A 38 11.44 5.89 5.09
CA VAL A 38 11.51 6.32 3.69
C VAL A 38 10.12 6.28 3.11
N VAL A 39 9.59 7.43 2.72
CA VAL A 39 8.26 7.59 2.12
C VAL A 39 8.43 7.83 0.63
N LEU A 40 7.91 6.89 -0.16
CA LEU A 40 7.87 6.98 -1.61
C LEU A 40 6.44 7.33 -2.04
N THR A 41 6.27 8.51 -2.63
CA THR A 41 5.00 8.94 -3.20
C THR A 41 5.02 8.67 -4.70
N VAL A 42 3.99 7.99 -5.19
CA VAL A 42 3.88 7.63 -6.62
C VAL A 42 2.68 8.29 -7.27
N ASP A 43 2.81 8.62 -8.55
CA ASP A 43 1.71 9.00 -9.40
C ASP A 43 0.80 7.78 -9.61
N THR A 44 -0.38 7.85 -9.01
CA THR A 44 -1.35 6.75 -9.07
C THR A 44 -1.90 6.52 -10.47
N ALA A 45 -2.08 7.58 -11.28
CA ALA A 45 -2.59 7.45 -12.64
C ALA A 45 -1.57 6.75 -13.54
N SER A 46 -0.30 7.12 -13.43
CA SER A 46 0.83 6.49 -14.11
C SER A 46 0.97 5.01 -13.72
N LEU A 47 0.86 4.70 -12.41
CA LEU A 47 0.92 3.33 -11.92
C LEU A 47 -0.25 2.48 -12.46
N VAL A 48 -1.48 3.01 -12.42
CA VAL A 48 -2.68 2.33 -12.92
C VAL A 48 -2.61 2.12 -14.43
N ALA A 49 -2.13 3.10 -15.20
CA ALA A 49 -2.01 3.00 -16.65
C ALA A 49 -1.11 1.82 -17.09
N VAL A 50 -0.07 1.51 -16.32
CA VAL A 50 0.88 0.42 -16.64
C VAL A 50 0.49 -0.92 -16.01
N HIS A 51 -0.04 -0.91 -14.78
CA HIS A 51 -0.24 -2.14 -13.99
C HIS A 51 -1.70 -2.51 -13.74
N HIS A 52 -2.68 -1.87 -14.41
CA HIS A 52 -4.12 -2.05 -14.20
C HIS A 52 -4.54 -3.51 -13.91
N ASP A 53 -4.18 -4.45 -14.79
CA ASP A 53 -4.61 -5.85 -14.69
C ASP A 53 -3.95 -6.63 -13.55
N ARG A 54 -2.88 -6.07 -12.98
CA ARG A 54 -2.14 -6.62 -11.83
C ARG A 54 -2.50 -5.90 -10.53
N ILE A 55 -3.31 -4.85 -10.57
CA ILE A 55 -3.73 -4.11 -9.40
C ILE A 55 -4.92 -4.80 -8.75
N VAL A 56 -4.81 -5.00 -7.44
CA VAL A 56 -5.94 -5.34 -6.58
C VAL A 56 -6.07 -4.30 -5.47
N LEU A 57 -7.32 -4.03 -5.10
CA LEU A 57 -7.69 -3.07 -4.08
C LEU A 57 -8.26 -3.81 -2.86
N THR A 58 -7.99 -3.29 -1.66
CA THR A 58 -8.49 -3.85 -0.40
C THR A 58 -9.17 -2.77 0.44
N ARG A 59 -10.14 -3.17 1.27
CA ARG A 59 -10.83 -2.27 2.23
C ARG A 59 -10.22 -2.28 3.63
N ILE A 60 -9.21 -3.11 3.83
CA ILE A 60 -8.59 -3.38 5.13
C ILE A 60 -7.10 -3.43 4.93
N ASN A 61 -6.32 -3.20 5.99
CA ASN A 61 -4.92 -3.58 5.95
C ASN A 61 -4.83 -5.12 5.91
N SER A 62 -4.55 -5.65 4.72
CA SER A 62 -4.68 -7.07 4.43
C SER A 62 -3.61 -7.90 5.16
N GLY A 63 -2.39 -7.35 5.30
CA GLY A 63 -1.27 -7.97 6.02
C GLY A 63 -1.35 -7.90 7.55
N ALA A 64 -2.10 -6.95 8.12
CA ALA A 64 -2.18 -6.74 9.56
C ALA A 64 -3.11 -7.74 10.27
N ALA A 65 -2.66 -9.00 10.40
CA ALA A 65 -3.44 -10.09 10.99
C ALA A 65 -3.66 -9.98 12.52
N LEU A 66 -2.89 -9.12 13.21
CA LEU A 66 -2.99 -8.97 14.67
C LEU A 66 -4.28 -8.29 15.14
N PHE A 67 -4.92 -7.48 14.29
CA PHE A 67 -6.15 -6.79 14.61
C PHE A 67 -7.31 -7.32 13.74
N PRO A 68 -8.48 -7.61 14.35
CA PRO A 68 -9.64 -8.09 13.61
C PRO A 68 -10.31 -6.94 12.84
N SER A 69 -9.72 -6.55 11.70
CA SER A 69 -10.31 -5.64 10.73
C SER A 69 -10.87 -6.42 9.55
N GLY A 70 -12.19 -6.62 9.53
CA GLY A 70 -12.90 -7.28 8.43
C GLY A 70 -12.60 -8.77 8.24
N ARG A 71 -13.25 -9.39 7.25
CA ARG A 71 -13.04 -10.79 6.89
C ARG A 71 -11.91 -10.92 5.86
N ARG A 72 -10.89 -11.72 6.18
CA ARG A 72 -9.81 -12.09 5.25
C ARG A 72 -10.20 -13.33 4.47
N GLY A 73 -10.07 -13.28 3.15
CA GLY A 73 -10.60 -14.30 2.27
C GLY A 73 -10.42 -13.96 0.80
N PRO A 74 -10.95 -14.79 -0.11
CA PRO A 74 -10.89 -14.53 -1.55
C PRO A 74 -11.45 -13.14 -1.91
N GLY A 75 -12.50 -12.69 -1.22
CA GLY A 75 -13.13 -11.39 -1.43
C GLY A 75 -12.37 -10.19 -0.84
N THR A 76 -11.19 -10.39 -0.23
CA THR A 76 -10.37 -9.28 0.30
C THR A 76 -9.74 -8.45 -0.82
N PHE A 77 -9.37 -9.10 -1.93
CA PHE A 77 -8.69 -8.48 -3.06
C PHE A 77 -9.65 -8.39 -4.23
N ARG A 78 -9.84 -7.20 -4.79
CA ARG A 78 -10.73 -6.96 -5.94
C ARG A 78 -9.99 -6.18 -7.01
N GLY A 79 -10.23 -6.50 -8.28
CA GLY A 79 -9.69 -5.70 -9.38
C GLY A 79 -10.27 -4.28 -9.36
N VAL A 80 -9.60 -3.34 -10.05
CA VAL A 80 -10.01 -1.93 -10.10
C VAL A 80 -11.46 -1.78 -10.57
N GLY A 81 -11.86 -2.48 -11.63
CA GLY A 81 -13.23 -2.44 -12.17
C GLY A 81 -14.29 -3.17 -11.33
N GLU A 82 -13.87 -3.99 -10.37
CA GLU A 82 -14.77 -4.75 -9.48
C GLU A 82 -14.88 -4.13 -8.09
N PHE A 83 -14.15 -3.04 -7.85
CA PHE A 83 -14.17 -2.36 -6.57
C PHE A 83 -15.47 -1.53 -6.46
N PRO A 84 -16.27 -1.71 -5.40
CA PRO A 84 -17.58 -1.08 -5.34
C PRO A 84 -17.53 0.44 -5.38
N ALA A 85 -18.39 1.02 -6.23
CA ALA A 85 -18.49 2.46 -6.40
C ALA A 85 -18.89 3.15 -5.09
N GLY A 86 -18.22 4.27 -4.77
CA GLY A 86 -18.41 5.02 -3.54
C GLY A 86 -17.50 4.59 -2.38
N ASP A 87 -16.87 3.43 -2.47
CA ASP A 87 -15.90 2.99 -1.48
C ASP A 87 -14.49 3.51 -1.79
N ARG A 88 -13.73 3.83 -0.75
CA ARG A 88 -12.31 4.15 -0.88
C ARG A 88 -11.46 2.94 -0.49
N PRO A 89 -10.50 2.53 -1.34
CA PRO A 89 -9.55 1.49 -0.96
C PRO A 89 -8.68 1.98 0.20
N VAL A 90 -8.29 1.05 1.07
CA VAL A 90 -7.27 1.28 2.10
C VAL A 90 -5.89 1.00 1.51
N GLU A 91 -5.76 -0.08 0.75
CA GLU A 91 -4.52 -0.44 0.06
C GLU A 91 -4.76 -0.60 -1.44
N LEU A 92 -3.77 -0.18 -2.20
CA LEU A 92 -3.54 -0.60 -3.58
C LEU A 92 -2.37 -1.58 -3.58
N ALA A 93 -2.57 -2.79 -4.11
CA ALA A 93 -1.53 -3.80 -4.17
C ALA A 93 -1.27 -4.24 -5.60
N VAL A 94 0.01 -4.40 -5.96
CA VAL A 94 0.42 -4.83 -7.30
C VAL A 94 0.96 -6.25 -7.24
N VAL A 95 0.28 -7.17 -7.92
CA VAL A 95 0.68 -8.58 -8.02
C VAL A 95 1.98 -8.73 -8.81
N GLY A 96 2.98 -9.39 -8.23
CA GLY A 96 4.31 -9.53 -8.80
C GLY A 96 5.20 -8.28 -8.61
N GLY A 97 4.75 -7.30 -7.83
CA GLY A 97 5.50 -6.09 -7.52
C GLY A 97 5.56 -5.06 -8.65
N VAL A 98 6.29 -3.96 -8.40
CA VAL A 98 6.42 -2.81 -9.31
C VAL A 98 7.90 -2.65 -9.70
N PRO A 99 8.41 -3.42 -10.68
CA PRO A 99 9.83 -3.39 -11.05
C PRO A 99 10.28 -2.04 -11.63
N ASP A 100 9.34 -1.26 -12.16
CA ASP A 100 9.54 0.06 -12.76
C ASP A 100 9.06 1.21 -11.85
N LEU A 101 9.02 0.99 -10.53
CA LEU A 101 8.53 1.95 -9.53
C LEU A 101 9.10 3.36 -9.71
N ALA A 102 10.39 3.48 -10.05
CA ALA A 102 11.06 4.76 -10.25
C ALA A 102 10.41 5.63 -11.34
N ARG A 103 9.75 5.04 -12.35
CA ARG A 103 9.03 5.78 -13.40
C ARG A 103 7.73 6.41 -12.92
N HIS A 104 7.22 5.95 -11.79
CA HIS A 104 5.99 6.43 -11.19
C HIS A 104 6.26 7.30 -9.96
N LEU A 105 7.51 7.40 -9.50
CA LEU A 105 7.87 8.15 -8.31
C LEU A 105 7.73 9.66 -8.58
N VAL A 106 6.95 10.34 -7.75
CA VAL A 106 6.85 11.81 -7.77
C VAL A 106 7.70 12.44 -6.67
N GLN A 107 7.93 11.71 -5.57
CA GLN A 107 8.68 12.23 -4.43
C GLN A 107 9.26 11.08 -3.60
N ALA A 108 10.48 11.24 -3.11
CA ALA A 108 11.08 10.40 -2.07
C ALA A 108 11.49 11.28 -0.89
N GLN A 109 11.05 10.90 0.31
CA GLN A 109 11.33 11.66 1.52
C GLN A 109 11.80 10.76 2.66
N LEU A 110 12.65 11.30 3.52
CA LEU A 110 12.94 10.72 4.81
C LEU A 110 12.12 11.45 5.88
N TRP A 111 11.26 10.71 6.58
CA TRP A 111 10.41 11.21 7.66
C TRP A 111 10.97 10.71 9.00
N SER A 112 11.35 11.60 9.91
CA SER A 112 11.87 11.27 11.24
C SER A 112 11.19 12.12 12.31
N GLY A 113 10.35 11.50 13.14
CA GLY A 113 9.44 12.27 13.98
C GLY A 113 8.58 13.19 13.12
N ASP A 114 8.64 14.50 13.37
CA ASP A 114 7.96 15.54 12.58
C ASP A 114 8.87 16.21 11.53
N GLU A 115 10.14 15.82 11.46
CA GLU A 115 11.06 16.31 10.44
C GLU A 115 10.87 15.53 9.13
N VAL A 116 10.71 16.25 8.03
CA VAL A 116 10.58 15.70 6.68
C VAL A 116 11.64 16.35 5.79
N SER A 117 12.41 15.52 5.09
CA SER A 117 13.43 15.97 4.14
C SER A 117 13.32 15.23 2.83
N ASP A 118 13.50 15.95 1.72
CA ASP A 118 13.54 15.33 0.40
C ASP A 118 14.84 14.56 0.21
N MET A 119 14.72 13.33 -0.28
CA MET A 119 15.86 12.54 -0.68
C MET A 119 16.30 12.98 -2.07
N SER A 120 17.45 13.64 -2.17
CA SER A 120 18.02 14.00 -3.46
C SER A 120 18.34 12.73 -4.24
N ALA A 121 17.77 12.58 -5.44
CA ALA A 121 18.21 11.57 -6.38
C ALA A 121 19.66 11.89 -6.76
N THR A 122 20.59 11.06 -6.28
CA THR A 122 22.01 11.13 -6.68
C THR A 122 22.18 10.49 -8.05
#